data_AF-A0A1M3IKW9-F1
#
_entry.id   AF-A0A1M3IKW9-F1
#
_cell.length_a   1.000
_cell.length_b   1.000
_cell.length_c   1.000
_cell.angle_alpha   90.00
_cell.angle_beta   90.00
_cell.angle_gamma   90.00
#
_symmetry.space_group_name_H-M   'P 1'
#
loop_
_entity.id
_entity.type
_entity.pdbx_description
1 polymer ?
#
loop_
_entity_poly.entity_id
_entity_poly.type
_entity_poly.pdbx_seq_one_letter_code
_entity_poly.pdbx_strand_id
1 'polypeptide(L)'
;MSTRQPDKNAAARLRQVRNLTNLARTVFASKYKLSTNSLSAWENGTSSFSEEVAKNLADIFRKEGIKVSSHWIMTGDGPKPKALASRLIQGTGSLDMAISDEEELFWRATSSFKEFYKDCLVLIMHDDTALPFYRPGDHIGGKVITEDKILFIEDEPLIVELENGTIMLRYIKPTSKTGFYDLRAINQDTIIIPIIKNMRIKRAARINWVFRR
;
A
#
# COMPACT_ATOMS: atom_id res chain seq x y z
N MET A 1 -11.34 34.27 -17.78
CA MET A 1 -10.94 32.86 -17.56
C MET A 1 -12.21 32.08 -17.26
N SER A 2 -12.62 31.16 -18.13
CA SER A 2 -13.84 30.38 -17.95
C SER A 2 -13.61 29.33 -16.88
N THR A 3 -14.22 29.47 -15.71
CA THR A 3 -14.22 28.45 -14.66
C THR A 3 -14.98 27.23 -15.18
N ARG A 4 -14.27 26.16 -15.52
CA ARG A 4 -14.91 24.89 -15.87
C ARG A 4 -15.61 24.35 -14.62
N GLN A 5 -16.82 23.85 -14.78
CA GLN A 5 -17.51 23.17 -13.70
C GLN A 5 -16.92 21.77 -13.50
N PRO A 6 -17.04 21.17 -12.29
CA PRO A 6 -16.60 19.81 -12.04
C PRO A 6 -17.37 18.83 -12.93
N ASP A 7 -16.65 18.01 -13.69
CA ASP A 7 -17.21 16.98 -14.58
C ASP A 7 -16.85 15.58 -14.04
N LYS A 8 -17.87 14.86 -13.57
CA LYS A 8 -17.71 13.50 -13.03
C LYS A 8 -17.24 12.50 -14.10
N ASN A 9 -17.58 12.72 -15.37
CA ASN A 9 -17.12 11.85 -16.46
C ASN A 9 -15.64 12.07 -16.76
N ALA A 10 -15.19 13.33 -16.75
CA ALA A 10 -13.76 13.65 -16.89
C ALA A 10 -12.94 13.13 -15.71
N ALA A 11 -13.49 13.22 -14.49
CA ALA A 11 -12.90 12.65 -13.28
C ALA A 11 -12.71 11.12 -13.39
N ALA A 12 -13.76 10.41 -13.84
CA ALA A 12 -13.71 8.96 -14.05
C ALA A 12 -12.69 8.56 -15.11
N ARG A 13 -12.60 9.30 -16.23
CA ARG A 13 -11.59 9.07 -17.28
C ARG A 13 -10.17 9.28 -16.76
N LEU A 14 -9.92 10.35 -15.99
CA LEU A 14 -8.63 10.60 -15.38
C LEU A 14 -8.22 9.45 -14.45
N ARG A 15 -9.15 9.02 -13.58
CA ARG A 15 -8.94 7.88 -12.68
C ARG A 15 -8.63 6.59 -13.45
N GLN A 16 -9.37 6.32 -14.52
CA GLN A 16 -9.16 5.16 -15.38
C GLN A 16 -7.73 5.15 -15.95
N VAL A 17 -7.26 6.28 -16.48
CA VAL A 17 -5.91 6.38 -17.06
C VAL A 17 -4.85 6.22 -15.99
N ARG A 18 -5.05 6.78 -14.80
CA ARG A 18 -4.11 6.58 -13.69
C ARG A 18 -4.04 5.11 -13.29
N ASN A 19 -5.16 4.40 -13.22
CA ASN A 19 -5.16 2.97 -12.88
C ASN A 19 -4.30 2.14 -13.85
N LEU A 20 -4.26 2.50 -15.14
CA LEU A 20 -3.39 1.85 -16.12
C LEU A 20 -1.87 2.01 -15.83
N THR A 21 -1.48 2.91 -14.93
CA THR A 21 -0.08 3.04 -14.48
C THR A 21 0.32 1.99 -13.44
N ASN A 22 -0.65 1.27 -12.86
CA ASN A 22 -0.47 0.42 -11.67
C ASN A 22 0.19 1.14 -10.47
N LEU A 23 0.14 2.48 -10.44
CA LEU A 23 0.61 3.28 -9.31
C LEU A 23 -0.58 3.79 -8.50
N ALA A 24 -0.50 3.61 -7.18
CA ALA A 24 -1.43 4.25 -6.24
C ALA A 24 -1.40 5.77 -6.40
N ARG A 25 -2.54 6.44 -6.19
CA ARG A 25 -2.71 7.90 -6.39
C ARG A 25 -1.64 8.73 -5.69
N THR A 26 -1.28 8.37 -4.47
CA THR A 26 -0.29 9.08 -3.64
C THR A 26 1.13 8.87 -4.13
N VAL A 27 1.47 7.64 -4.54
CA VAL A 27 2.76 7.30 -5.17
C VAL A 27 2.90 8.02 -6.50
N PHE A 28 1.85 8.02 -7.32
CA PHE A 28 1.79 8.77 -8.57
C PHE A 28 1.96 10.28 -8.34
N ALA A 29 1.23 10.85 -7.37
CA ALA A 29 1.33 12.26 -7.03
C ALA A 29 2.74 12.64 -6.56
N SER A 30 3.34 11.85 -5.66
CA SER A 30 4.70 12.07 -5.17
C SER A 30 5.75 11.96 -6.29
N LYS A 31 5.67 10.91 -7.12
CA LYS A 31 6.59 10.67 -8.25
C LYS A 31 6.62 11.83 -9.24
N TYR A 32 5.48 12.47 -9.48
CA TYR A 32 5.34 13.57 -10.44
C TYR A 32 5.21 14.95 -9.80
N LYS A 33 5.44 15.08 -8.49
CA LYS A 33 5.33 16.34 -7.74
C LYS A 33 3.97 17.02 -7.92
N LEU A 34 2.91 16.22 -8.02
CA LEU A 34 1.53 16.70 -8.04
C LEU A 34 1.02 16.81 -6.59
N SER A 35 0.12 17.75 -6.34
CA SER A 35 -0.61 17.81 -5.07
C SER A 35 -1.55 16.61 -4.96
N THR A 36 -1.36 15.78 -3.95
CA THR A 36 -2.25 14.64 -3.64
C THR A 36 -3.70 15.11 -3.46
N ASN A 37 -3.90 16.27 -2.84
CA ASN A 37 -5.22 16.86 -2.62
C ASN A 37 -5.86 17.29 -3.94
N SER A 38 -5.09 17.92 -4.85
CA SER A 38 -5.60 18.34 -6.16
C SER A 38 -5.93 17.15 -7.04
N LEU A 39 -5.05 16.14 -7.09
CA LEU A 39 -5.30 14.92 -7.85
C LEU A 39 -6.51 14.16 -7.33
N SER A 40 -6.67 14.05 -6.00
CA SER A 40 -7.86 13.45 -5.40
C SER A 40 -9.13 14.24 -5.74
N ALA A 41 -9.08 15.58 -5.70
CA ALA A 41 -10.24 16.40 -6.01
C ALA A 41 -10.66 16.28 -7.50
N TRP A 42 -9.68 16.16 -8.40
CA TRP A 42 -9.92 15.92 -9.83
C TRP A 42 -10.48 14.52 -10.09
N GLU A 43 -9.92 13.47 -9.48
CA GLU A 43 -10.39 12.09 -9.67
C GLU A 43 -11.76 11.82 -9.03
N ASN A 44 -12.12 12.56 -7.98
CA ASN A 44 -13.43 12.47 -7.32
C ASN A 44 -14.48 13.41 -7.95
N GLY A 45 -14.07 14.25 -8.91
CA GLY A 45 -14.96 15.22 -9.55
C GLY A 45 -15.46 16.31 -8.60
N THR A 46 -14.74 16.59 -7.51
CA THR A 46 -15.04 17.70 -6.60
C THR A 46 -14.45 19.02 -7.10
N SER A 47 -13.44 18.96 -7.98
CA SER A 47 -12.90 20.12 -8.70
C SER A 47 -12.63 19.80 -10.17
N SER A 48 -12.68 20.83 -11.01
CA SER A 48 -12.27 20.73 -12.41
C SER A 48 -10.76 20.95 -12.56
N PHE A 49 -10.16 20.39 -13.60
CA PHE A 49 -8.79 20.70 -14.02
C PHE A 49 -8.76 21.47 -15.33
N SER A 50 -7.74 22.32 -15.50
CA SER A 50 -7.54 23.12 -16.72
C SER A 50 -7.01 22.25 -17.87
N GLU A 51 -7.10 22.77 -19.10
CA GLU A 51 -6.53 22.10 -20.26
C GLU A 51 -5.00 21.95 -20.16
N GLU A 52 -4.33 22.91 -19.52
CA GLU A 52 -2.88 22.85 -19.23
C GLU A 52 -2.55 21.69 -18.30
N VAL A 53 -3.35 21.50 -17.25
CA VAL A 53 -3.23 20.34 -16.34
C VAL A 53 -3.47 19.04 -17.10
N ALA A 54 -4.48 18.99 -17.96
CA ALA A 54 -4.77 17.80 -18.78
C ALA A 54 -3.62 17.47 -19.76
N LYS A 55 -2.97 18.48 -20.35
CA LYS A 55 -1.78 18.33 -21.19
C LYS A 55 -0.61 17.77 -20.40
N ASN A 56 -0.33 18.36 -19.24
CA ASN A 56 0.73 17.87 -18.34
C ASN A 56 0.50 16.41 -17.92
N LEU A 57 -0.74 16.06 -17.55
CA LEU A 57 -1.12 14.68 -17.20
C LEU A 57 -0.92 13.72 -18.38
N ALA A 58 -1.32 14.11 -19.59
CA ALA A 58 -1.12 13.29 -20.79
C ALA A 58 0.38 13.03 -21.07
N ASP A 59 1.26 14.00 -20.82
CA ASP A 59 2.70 13.82 -20.94
C ASP A 59 3.27 12.94 -19.84
N ILE A 60 2.78 13.06 -18.60
CA ILE A 60 3.12 12.17 -17.49
C ILE A 60 2.73 10.72 -17.82
N PHE A 61 1.51 10.49 -18.29
CA PHE A 61 1.03 9.16 -18.68
C PHE A 61 1.86 8.58 -19.82
N ARG A 62 2.28 9.40 -20.78
CA ARG A 62 3.20 8.97 -21.85
C ARG A 62 4.54 8.47 -21.30
N LYS A 63 5.09 9.11 -20.25
CA LYS A 63 6.32 8.64 -19.58
C LYS A 63 6.14 7.28 -18.89
N GLU A 64 4.94 6.99 -18.39
CA GLU A 64 4.58 5.68 -17.83
C GLU A 64 4.20 4.66 -18.91
N GLY A 65 4.37 4.99 -20.19
CA GLY A 65 4.07 4.08 -21.30
C GLY A 65 2.60 4.03 -21.67
N ILE A 66 1.78 4.99 -21.26
CA ILE A 66 0.35 5.06 -21.62
C ILE A 66 0.15 6.15 -22.67
N LYS A 67 -0.37 5.76 -23.83
CA LYS A 67 -0.75 6.70 -24.89
C LYS A 67 -2.17 7.18 -24.65
N VAL A 68 -2.31 8.45 -24.28
CA VAL A 68 -3.59 9.13 -24.07
C VAL A 68 -3.47 10.61 -24.47
N SER A 69 -4.55 11.22 -24.96
CA SER A 69 -4.60 12.65 -25.27
C SER A 69 -5.28 13.43 -24.14
N SER A 70 -4.87 14.68 -23.93
CA SER A 70 -5.53 15.59 -22.99
C SER A 70 -7.01 15.81 -23.36
N HIS A 71 -7.30 15.87 -24.66
CA HIS A 71 -8.66 15.97 -25.18
C HIS A 71 -9.52 14.77 -24.75
N TRP A 72 -9.01 13.54 -24.89
CA TRP A 72 -9.73 12.34 -24.47
C TRP A 72 -9.97 12.32 -22.95
N ILE A 73 -8.98 12.72 -22.14
CA ILE A 73 -9.17 12.81 -20.68
C ILE A 73 -10.34 13.76 -20.34
N MET A 74 -10.40 14.90 -21.03
CA MET A 74 -11.38 15.94 -20.76
C MET A 74 -12.78 15.64 -21.32
N THR A 75 -12.91 15.19 -22.56
CA THR A 75 -14.22 15.04 -23.24
C THR A 75 -14.63 13.58 -23.44
N GLY A 76 -13.65 12.67 -23.49
CA GLY A 76 -13.87 11.27 -23.87
C GLY A 76 -13.79 11.03 -25.38
N ASP A 77 -13.58 12.08 -26.18
CA ASP A 77 -13.51 11.99 -27.63
C ASP A 77 -12.12 11.59 -28.11
N GLY A 78 -12.09 10.69 -29.10
CA GLY A 78 -10.86 10.17 -29.68
C GLY A 78 -10.43 8.79 -29.13
N PRO A 79 -9.18 8.38 -29.41
CA PRO A 79 -8.73 7.03 -29.09
C PRO A 79 -8.60 6.82 -27.58
N LYS A 80 -9.22 5.75 -27.09
CA LYS A 80 -9.09 5.28 -25.70
C LYS A 80 -7.62 5.08 -25.30
N PRO A 81 -7.27 5.30 -24.02
CA PRO A 81 -5.91 5.13 -23.53
C PRO A 81 -5.43 3.69 -23.80
N LYS A 82 -4.22 3.57 -24.34
CA LYS A 82 -3.59 2.27 -24.60
C LYS A 82 -2.23 2.23 -23.91
N ALA A 83 -1.98 1.17 -23.16
CA ALA A 83 -0.64 0.83 -22.72
C ALA A 83 0.20 0.50 -23.96
N LEU A 84 1.29 1.23 -24.15
CA LEU A 84 2.34 0.88 -25.11
C LEU A 84 3.01 -0.37 -24.55
N ALA A 85 3.08 -1.42 -25.36
CA ALA A 85 3.38 -2.80 -24.97
C ALA A 85 4.79 -3.03 -24.34
N SER A 86 5.53 -1.99 -23.95
CA SER A 86 6.88 -2.11 -23.40
C SER A 86 6.97 -2.36 -21.90
N ARG A 87 5.84 -2.47 -21.17
CA ARG A 87 5.80 -3.02 -19.79
C ARG A 87 4.51 -3.80 -19.53
N LEU A 88 4.28 -4.86 -20.30
CA LEU A 88 3.21 -5.81 -20.01
C LEU A 88 3.78 -6.99 -19.23
N ILE A 89 3.63 -6.96 -17.90
CA ILE A 89 3.41 -8.17 -17.13
C ILE A 89 2.15 -7.95 -16.29
N GLN A 90 1.09 -8.65 -16.72
CA GLN A 90 -0.15 -9.02 -16.00
C GLN A 90 -1.10 -7.87 -15.60
N GLY A 91 -2.41 -7.91 -15.83
CA GLY A 91 -3.29 -8.96 -16.34
C GLY A 91 -4.58 -8.34 -16.88
N THR A 92 -5.34 -9.16 -17.58
CA THR A 92 -6.52 -8.80 -18.37
C THR A 92 -7.79 -8.66 -17.52
N GLY A 93 -8.58 -7.61 -17.78
CA GLY A 93 -10.04 -7.71 -17.85
C GLY A 93 -10.85 -7.30 -16.61
N SER A 94 -11.51 -6.15 -16.71
CA SER A 94 -12.78 -5.82 -16.03
C SER A 94 -12.84 -5.83 -14.49
N LEU A 95 -11.71 -5.85 -13.79
CA LEU A 95 -11.64 -5.82 -12.32
C LEU A 95 -11.03 -4.52 -11.75
N ASP A 96 -10.67 -3.53 -12.58
CA ASP A 96 -9.81 -2.42 -12.15
C ASP A 96 -10.54 -1.25 -11.46
N MET A 97 -11.88 -1.27 -11.38
CA MET A 97 -12.64 -0.18 -10.76
C MET A 97 -12.80 -0.32 -9.24
N ALA A 98 -12.84 -1.56 -8.72
CA ALA A 98 -12.94 -1.83 -7.29
C ALA A 98 -11.57 -1.85 -6.59
N ILE A 99 -10.50 -2.18 -7.32
CA ILE A 99 -9.12 -2.29 -6.79
C ILE A 99 -8.59 -0.93 -6.29
N SER A 100 -9.16 0.20 -6.72
CA SER A 100 -8.62 1.53 -6.40
C SER A 100 -9.13 2.18 -5.11
N ASP A 101 -10.32 1.83 -4.59
CA ASP A 101 -10.85 2.47 -3.36
C ASP A 101 -10.40 1.73 -2.10
N GLU A 102 -10.31 0.40 -2.17
CA GLU A 102 -9.84 -0.42 -1.04
C GLU A 102 -8.35 -0.20 -0.78
N GLU A 103 -7.50 -0.31 -1.81
CA GLU A 103 -6.06 0.00 -1.68
C GLU A 103 -5.84 1.43 -1.16
N GLU A 104 -6.69 2.38 -1.55
CA GLU A 104 -6.65 3.74 -1.04
C GLU A 104 -7.04 3.81 0.45
N LEU A 105 -8.09 3.09 0.89
CA LEU A 105 -8.47 3.01 2.29
C LEU A 105 -7.36 2.39 3.14
N PHE A 106 -6.75 1.29 2.70
CA PHE A 106 -5.61 0.67 3.37
C PHE A 106 -4.41 1.61 3.43
N TRP A 107 -4.08 2.25 2.31
CA TRP A 107 -2.97 3.21 2.25
C TRP A 107 -3.21 4.40 3.18
N ARG A 108 -4.43 4.96 3.21
CA ARG A 108 -4.79 6.04 4.12
C ARG A 108 -4.69 5.59 5.57
N ALA A 109 -5.27 4.44 5.92
CA ALA A 109 -5.26 3.95 7.29
C ALA A 109 -3.83 3.65 7.79
N THR A 110 -3.01 2.99 6.96
CA THR A 110 -1.60 2.72 7.29
C THR A 110 -0.75 3.98 7.34
N SER A 111 -1.01 4.97 6.48
CA SER A 111 -0.31 6.27 6.50
C SER A 111 -0.68 7.05 7.75
N SER A 112 -1.96 7.14 8.09
CA SER A 112 -2.43 7.80 9.32
C SER A 112 -1.85 7.13 10.57
N PHE A 113 -1.75 5.79 10.59
CA PHE A 113 -1.11 5.08 11.69
C PHE A 113 0.38 5.44 11.83
N LYS A 114 1.12 5.50 10.71
CA LYS A 114 2.54 5.90 10.68
C LYS A 114 2.77 7.36 11.05
N GLU A 115 1.86 8.25 10.67
CA GLU A 115 1.92 9.66 11.06
C GLU A 115 1.66 9.84 12.57
N PHE A 116 0.71 9.07 13.12
CA PHE A 116 0.38 9.14 14.54
C PHE A 116 1.46 8.52 15.43
N TYR A 117 2.07 7.41 15.01
CA TYR A 117 3.13 6.72 15.75
C TYR A 117 4.49 6.90 15.08
N LYS A 118 5.33 7.76 15.66
CA LYS A 118 6.70 8.02 15.19
C LYS A 118 7.59 6.77 15.10
N ASP A 119 7.34 5.76 15.94
CA ASP A 119 8.08 4.50 15.92
C ASP A 119 7.09 3.33 15.92
N CYS A 120 6.85 2.80 14.72
CA CYS A 120 5.89 1.75 14.48
C CYS A 120 6.36 0.78 13.39
N LEU A 121 5.78 -0.42 13.42
CA LEU A 121 5.89 -1.40 12.35
C LEU A 121 4.50 -1.69 11.81
N VAL A 122 4.42 -1.91 10.49
CA VAL A 122 3.20 -2.31 9.79
C VAL A 122 3.54 -3.51 8.90
N LEU A 123 2.72 -4.55 8.98
CA LEU A 123 2.84 -5.80 8.24
C LEU A 123 1.53 -6.12 7.53
N ILE A 124 1.61 -6.67 6.32
CA ILE A 124 0.47 -7.30 5.66
C ILE A 124 0.67 -8.82 5.75
N MET A 125 -0.34 -9.54 6.22
CA MET A 125 -0.26 -11.00 6.26
C MET A 125 -0.43 -11.57 4.86
N HIS A 126 0.48 -12.46 4.45
CA HIS A 126 0.43 -13.11 3.13
C HIS A 126 0.33 -14.64 3.22
N ASP A 127 0.58 -15.20 4.39
CA ASP A 127 0.62 -16.63 4.63
C ASP A 127 -0.31 -17.06 5.77
N ASP A 128 -0.31 -18.36 6.07
CA ASP A 128 -1.13 -19.01 7.09
C ASP A 128 -0.45 -19.08 8.46
N THR A 129 0.74 -18.48 8.62
CA THR A 129 1.57 -18.64 9.84
C THR A 129 0.97 -17.93 11.05
N ALA A 130 0.01 -17.03 10.83
CA ALA A 130 -0.68 -16.27 11.86
C ALA A 130 -2.13 -16.74 12.13
N LEU A 131 -2.58 -17.81 11.46
CA LEU A 131 -3.90 -18.39 11.71
C LEU A 131 -4.01 -18.97 13.14
N PRO A 132 -5.22 -19.08 13.70
CA PRO A 132 -6.50 -18.62 13.14
C PRO A 132 -6.78 -17.13 13.36
N PHE A 133 -5.92 -16.44 14.12
CA PHE A 133 -6.21 -15.09 14.61
C PHE A 133 -6.01 -14.00 13.56
N TYR A 134 -5.02 -14.16 12.68
CA TYR A 134 -4.76 -13.24 11.57
C TYR A 134 -4.73 -13.98 10.25
N ARG A 135 -5.40 -13.42 9.26
CA ARG A 135 -5.65 -14.05 7.95
C ARG A 135 -4.83 -13.36 6.87
N PRO A 136 -4.49 -14.06 5.78
CA PRO A 136 -3.96 -13.41 4.58
C PRO A 136 -4.81 -12.20 4.18
N GLY A 137 -4.16 -11.06 3.95
CA GLY A 137 -4.77 -9.76 3.66
C GLY A 137 -4.95 -8.83 4.87
N ASP A 138 -4.85 -9.34 6.10
CA ASP A 138 -4.92 -8.49 7.30
C ASP A 138 -3.73 -7.52 7.33
N HIS A 139 -4.01 -6.25 7.63
CA HIS A 139 -3.00 -5.24 7.89
C HIS A 139 -2.84 -5.08 9.40
N ILE A 140 -1.62 -5.27 9.89
CA ILE A 140 -1.31 -5.31 11.31
C ILE A 140 -0.32 -4.19 11.60
N GLY A 141 -0.67 -3.31 12.53
CA GLY A 141 0.18 -2.24 13.02
C GLY A 141 0.51 -2.43 14.49
N GLY A 142 1.73 -2.04 14.85
CA GLY A 142 2.18 -2.05 16.22
C GLY A 142 3.11 -0.89 16.53
N LYS A 143 3.11 -0.48 17.80
CA LYS A 143 4.08 0.47 18.32
C LYS A 143 5.37 -0.26 18.67
N VAL A 144 6.50 0.25 18.22
CA VAL A 144 7.81 -0.34 18.55
C VAL A 144 8.01 -0.27 20.07
N ILE A 145 8.49 -1.39 20.61
CA ILE A 145 8.86 -1.54 22.02
C ILE A 145 10.37 -1.56 22.15
N THR A 146 10.84 -1.18 23.33
CA THR A 146 12.26 -1.22 23.67
C THR A 146 12.73 -2.66 23.87
N GLU A 147 14.01 -2.93 23.62
CA GLU A 147 14.56 -4.29 23.65
C GLU A 147 14.41 -4.97 25.02
N ASP A 148 14.52 -4.21 26.11
CA ASP A 148 14.28 -4.69 27.47
C ASP A 148 12.87 -5.25 27.66
N LYS A 149 11.87 -4.68 26.97
CA LYS A 149 10.48 -5.14 27.07
C LYS A 149 10.21 -6.41 26.29
N ILE A 150 10.98 -6.70 25.25
CA ILE A 150 10.81 -7.92 24.44
C ILE A 150 10.94 -9.16 25.32
N LEU A 151 11.87 -9.13 26.28
CA LEU A 151 12.15 -10.25 27.19
C LEU A 151 11.00 -10.58 28.15
N PHE A 152 10.04 -9.67 28.32
CA PHE A 152 8.91 -9.85 29.23
C PHE A 152 7.61 -10.18 28.50
N ILE A 153 7.66 -10.34 27.17
CA ILE A 153 6.47 -10.59 26.34
C ILE A 153 6.60 -11.97 25.69
N GLU A 154 5.99 -12.96 26.33
CA GLU A 154 6.00 -14.35 25.86
C GLU A 154 4.61 -14.85 25.45
N ASP A 155 3.55 -14.19 25.93
CA ASP A 155 2.15 -14.61 25.83
C ASP A 155 1.41 -14.03 24.62
N GLU A 156 1.99 -13.04 23.95
CA GLU A 156 1.43 -12.42 22.74
C GLU A 156 2.45 -12.40 21.59
N PRO A 157 1.99 -12.51 20.32
CA PRO A 157 2.87 -12.40 19.18
C PRO A 157 3.22 -10.93 18.91
N LEU A 158 4.45 -10.71 18.43
CA LEU A 158 4.98 -9.39 18.10
C LEU A 158 5.24 -9.28 16.61
N ILE A 159 5.10 -8.07 16.07
CA ILE A 159 5.61 -7.76 14.73
C ILE A 159 7.11 -7.58 14.87
N VAL A 160 7.89 -8.43 14.21
CA VAL A 160 9.35 -8.43 14.31
C VAL A 160 9.97 -8.02 12.99
N GLU A 161 10.88 -7.05 13.03
CA GLU A 161 11.78 -6.72 11.93
C GLU A 161 13.15 -7.34 12.24
N LEU A 162 13.63 -8.19 11.33
CA LEU A 162 14.95 -8.79 11.39
C LEU A 162 16.04 -7.85 10.87
N GLU A 163 17.30 -8.14 11.15
CA GLU A 163 18.43 -7.34 10.64
C GLU A 163 18.49 -7.27 9.11
N ASN A 164 17.99 -8.30 8.42
CA ASN A 164 17.90 -8.32 6.95
C ASN A 164 16.69 -7.54 6.37
N GLY A 165 15.91 -6.86 7.22
CA GLY A 165 14.73 -6.08 6.83
C GLY A 165 13.44 -6.89 6.65
N THR A 166 13.47 -8.21 6.85
CA THR A 166 12.26 -9.04 6.81
C THR A 166 11.36 -8.70 8.00
N ILE A 167 10.06 -8.51 7.74
CA ILE A 167 9.04 -8.25 8.77
C ILE A 167 8.09 -9.44 8.83
N MET A 168 7.77 -9.93 10.04
CA MET A 168 6.87 -11.06 10.25
C MET A 168 6.16 -10.97 11.60
N LEU A 169 5.10 -11.76 11.79
CA LEU A 169 4.37 -11.85 13.05
C LEU A 169 4.71 -13.16 13.77
N ARG A 170 5.36 -13.08 14.94
CA ARG A 170 5.88 -14.26 15.63
C ARG A 170 5.84 -14.08 17.15
N TYR A 171 5.66 -15.18 17.87
CA TYR A 171 6.06 -15.27 19.27
C TYR A 171 7.59 -15.25 19.35
N ILE A 172 8.13 -14.48 20.30
CA ILE A 172 9.55 -14.41 20.55
C ILE A 172 9.86 -15.30 21.75
N LYS A 173 10.88 -16.14 21.62
CA LYS A 173 11.42 -16.93 22.72
C LYS A 173 12.91 -16.63 22.89
N PRO A 174 13.38 -16.23 24.08
CA PRO A 174 14.80 -16.02 24.31
C PRO A 174 15.58 -17.33 24.16
N THR A 175 16.79 -17.24 23.64
CA THR A 175 17.73 -18.37 23.58
C THR A 175 18.79 -18.25 24.68
N SER A 176 19.66 -19.26 24.81
CA SER A 176 20.83 -19.18 25.69
C SER A 176 21.88 -18.15 25.23
N LYS A 177 21.77 -17.64 24.00
CA LYS A 177 22.69 -16.66 23.43
C LYS A 177 22.07 -15.26 23.47
N THR A 178 22.70 -14.35 24.20
CA THR A 178 22.25 -12.96 24.32
C THR A 178 22.05 -12.30 22.96
N GLY A 179 20.89 -11.66 22.76
CA GLY A 179 20.52 -10.99 21.51
C GLY A 179 20.04 -11.93 20.39
N PHE A 180 19.91 -13.23 20.66
CA PHE A 180 19.36 -14.21 19.73
C PHE A 180 18.06 -14.79 20.27
N TYR A 181 17.08 -14.91 19.38
CA TYR A 181 15.73 -15.33 19.70
C TYR A 181 15.25 -16.41 18.74
N ASP A 182 14.47 -17.35 19.26
CA ASP A 182 13.69 -18.26 18.45
C ASP A 182 12.33 -17.62 18.16
N LEU A 183 11.91 -17.66 16.90
CA LEU A 183 10.68 -17.07 16.41
C LEU A 183 9.69 -18.18 16.08
N ARG A 184 8.55 -18.17 16.75
CA ARG A 184 7.52 -19.20 16.60
C ARG A 184 6.27 -18.62 15.95
N ALA A 185 5.78 -19.28 14.90
CA ALA A 185 4.52 -18.97 14.25
C ALA A 185 3.36 -19.11 15.24
N ILE A 186 2.24 -18.45 14.97
CA ILE A 186 1.02 -18.63 15.75
C ILE A 186 0.41 -19.97 15.38
N ASN A 187 0.22 -20.19 14.07
CA ASN A 187 -0.17 -21.47 13.52
C ASN A 187 1.04 -22.41 13.50
N GLN A 188 1.01 -23.50 14.28
CA GLN A 188 2.07 -24.52 14.26
C GLN A 188 1.92 -25.52 13.10
N ASP A 189 0.73 -25.58 12.50
CA ASP A 189 0.40 -26.48 11.38
C ASP A 189 0.56 -25.78 10.02
N THR A 190 1.24 -24.63 9.99
CA THR A 190 1.55 -23.90 8.75
C THR A 190 2.35 -24.75 7.78
N ILE A 191 2.14 -24.52 6.49
CA ILE A 191 2.90 -25.18 5.41
C ILE A 191 4.37 -24.67 5.38
N ILE A 192 4.62 -23.49 5.94
CA ILE A 192 5.95 -22.87 6.04
C ILE A 192 6.66 -23.34 7.32
N ILE A 193 7.95 -23.05 7.47
CA ILE A 193 8.71 -23.35 8.69
C ILE A 193 8.08 -22.66 9.92
N PRO A 194 7.54 -23.41 10.91
CA PRO A 194 6.80 -22.83 12.05
C PRO A 194 7.72 -22.25 13.13
N ILE A 195 8.98 -22.70 13.21
CA ILE A 195 9.96 -22.22 14.19
C ILE A 195 11.26 -21.87 13.47
N ILE A 196 11.67 -20.62 13.57
CA ILE A 196 12.93 -20.11 13.02
C ILE A 196 13.85 -19.83 14.20
N LYS A 197 15.02 -20.48 14.24
CA LYS A 197 15.91 -20.42 15.41
C LYS A 197 17.01 -19.40 15.26
N ASN A 198 17.52 -18.92 16.40
CA ASN A 198 18.73 -18.09 16.49
C ASN A 198 18.70 -16.86 15.57
N MET A 199 17.62 -16.10 15.62
CA MET A 199 17.45 -14.87 14.86
C MET A 199 17.80 -13.64 15.68
N ARG A 200 18.41 -12.65 15.03
CA ARG A 200 18.59 -11.30 15.60
C ARG A 200 17.43 -10.41 15.19
N ILE A 201 16.79 -9.82 16.19
CA ILE A 201 15.67 -8.89 16.00
C ILE A 201 16.26 -7.48 15.99
N LYS A 202 15.98 -6.72 14.94
CA LYS A 202 16.35 -5.31 14.83
C LYS A 202 15.36 -4.43 15.60
N ARG A 203 14.06 -4.70 15.42
CA ARG A 203 12.96 -4.03 16.14
C ARG A 203 11.81 -5.01 16.35
N ALA A 204 11.08 -4.82 17.44
CA ALA A 204 9.82 -5.51 17.67
C ALA A 204 8.74 -4.49 18.01
N ALA A 205 7.50 -4.76 17.60
CA ALA A 205 6.36 -3.91 17.87
C ALA A 205 5.19 -4.71 18.45
N ARG A 206 4.60 -4.15 19.50
CA ARG A 206 3.39 -4.69 20.12
C ARG A 206 2.18 -4.29 19.28
N ILE A 207 1.38 -5.27 18.90
CA ILE A 207 0.19 -5.06 18.07
C ILE A 207 -0.81 -4.22 18.84
N ASN A 208 -1.27 -3.15 18.22
CA ASN A 208 -2.33 -2.29 18.77
C ASN A 208 -3.35 -1.86 17.70
N TRP A 209 -3.15 -2.32 16.46
CA TRP A 209 -4.04 -2.01 15.35
C TRP A 209 -4.10 -3.19 14.38
N VAL A 210 -5.32 -3.57 14.01
CA VAL A 210 -5.59 -4.55 12.98
C VAL A 210 -6.67 -3.96 12.09
N PHE A 211 -6.43 -3.97 10.80
CA PHE A 211 -7.42 -3.61 9.80
C PHE A 211 -7.70 -4.84 8.94
N ARG A 212 -8.95 -5.29 9.02
CA ARG A 212 -9.49 -6.45 8.31
C ARG A 212 -10.67 -6.01 7.47
N ARG A 213 -10.84 -6.64 6.31
CA ARG A 213 -12.01 -6.48 5.45
C ARG A 213 -13.28 -7.01 6.11
#